data_AF-A0A844XVN6-F1
#
_entry.id   AF-A0A844XVN6-F1
#
_cell.length_a   1.000
_cell.length_b   1.000
_cell.length_c   1.000
_cell.angle_alpha   90.00
_cell.angle_beta   90.00
_cell.angle_gamma   90.00
#
_symmetry.space_group_name_H-M   'P 1'
#
loop_
_entity.id
_entity.type
_entity.pdbx_description
1 polymer ?
#
loop_
_entity_poly.entity_id
_entity_poly.type
_entity_poly.pdbx_seq_one_letter_code
_entity_poly.pdbx_strand_id
1 'polypeptide(L)'
;MPKKKKTSSRALAPARNTNLAKLPERFAIGNTEVRPEQAFVIPDHRPNRPGPWSHEPVDKLAWRDAATNLDCILLRQASGVWAGYVAVPPGHPLHGFNTDAIPPSAGLSPHGGIDYAEACSRDDPEELQICHVHVHVRSGPSVANTAQDDAWWFGFAADKPGDLVPEGVRPILAIEEGETYRSIDYMYEETVKLARQLHGIGKGSSAGSGTSLSPVAPKLGKL
;
A
#
# COMPACT_ATOMS: atom_id res chain seq x y z
N MET A 1 44.59 -24.18 -22.93
CA MET A 1 43.11 -24.05 -23.07
C MET A 1 42.59 -23.18 -21.94
N PRO A 2 41.86 -22.07 -22.20
CA PRO A 2 41.40 -21.18 -21.15
C PRO A 2 40.14 -21.75 -20.47
N LYS A 3 40.15 -21.82 -19.14
CA LYS A 3 39.03 -22.29 -18.32
C LYS A 3 37.92 -21.23 -18.33
N LYS A 4 36.74 -21.57 -18.85
CA LYS A 4 35.54 -20.74 -18.80
C LYS A 4 35.15 -20.50 -17.33
N LYS A 5 35.12 -19.22 -16.91
CA LYS A 5 34.51 -18.81 -15.62
C LYS A 5 33.02 -19.12 -15.68
N LYS A 6 32.54 -19.97 -14.79
CA LYS A 6 31.10 -20.17 -14.55
C LYS A 6 30.58 -18.90 -13.87
N THR A 7 29.70 -18.19 -14.55
CA THR A 7 28.89 -17.13 -13.96
C THR A 7 28.02 -17.76 -12.88
N SER A 8 28.24 -17.34 -11.63
CA SER A 8 27.40 -17.70 -10.50
C SER A 8 26.00 -17.14 -10.75
N SER A 9 25.06 -18.00 -11.18
CA SER A 9 23.64 -17.70 -11.16
C SER A 9 23.25 -17.47 -9.71
N ARG A 10 23.07 -16.20 -9.34
CA ARG A 10 22.55 -15.79 -8.04
C ARG A 10 21.17 -16.43 -7.90
N ALA A 11 21.04 -17.34 -6.94
CA ALA A 11 19.82 -18.10 -6.72
C ALA A 11 18.64 -17.13 -6.55
N LEU A 12 17.62 -17.30 -7.39
CA LEU A 12 16.32 -16.68 -7.18
C LEU A 12 15.79 -17.18 -5.84
N ALA A 13 15.41 -16.25 -4.96
CA ALA A 13 14.69 -16.62 -3.76
C ALA A 13 13.41 -17.39 -4.16
N PRO A 14 13.09 -18.53 -3.54
CA PRO A 14 11.80 -19.17 -3.73
C PRO A 14 10.72 -18.18 -3.30
N ALA A 15 9.75 -17.96 -4.18
CA ALA A 15 8.56 -17.16 -4.00
C ALA A 15 7.70 -17.75 -2.88
N ARG A 16 8.06 -17.51 -1.62
CA ARG A 16 7.26 -17.94 -0.45
C ARG A 16 6.05 -17.04 -0.21
N ASN A 17 6.02 -15.86 -0.85
CA ASN A 17 5.04 -14.79 -0.62
C ASN A 17 4.31 -14.39 -1.92
N THR A 18 4.17 -15.33 -2.87
CA THR A 18 3.46 -15.14 -4.13
C THR A 18 3.09 -16.50 -4.71
N ASN A 19 1.95 -16.62 -5.39
CA ASN A 19 1.61 -17.80 -6.18
C ASN A 19 2.17 -17.74 -7.63
N LEU A 20 2.99 -16.75 -7.96
CA LEU A 20 3.73 -16.70 -9.23
C LEU A 20 4.94 -17.66 -9.20
N ALA A 21 5.24 -18.28 -10.33
CA ALA A 21 6.40 -19.18 -10.49
C ALA A 21 7.74 -18.50 -10.10
N LYS A 22 7.81 -17.18 -10.26
CA LYS A 22 8.89 -16.33 -9.78
C LYS A 22 8.37 -14.89 -9.67
N LEU A 23 8.68 -14.21 -8.57
CA LEU A 23 8.47 -12.77 -8.49
C LEU A 23 9.41 -12.04 -9.48
N PRO A 24 8.89 -11.19 -10.38
CA PRO A 24 9.75 -10.46 -11.29
C PRO A 24 10.60 -9.44 -10.52
N GLU A 25 11.80 -9.14 -11.01
CA GLU A 25 12.67 -8.13 -10.37
C GLU A 25 12.08 -6.73 -10.48
N ARG A 26 11.37 -6.47 -11.59
CA ARG A 26 10.68 -5.24 -11.93
C ARG A 26 9.29 -5.58 -12.43
N PHE A 27 8.30 -4.83 -11.98
CA PHE A 27 6.92 -4.92 -12.42
C PHE A 27 6.56 -3.62 -13.12
N ALA A 28 6.22 -3.69 -14.40
CA ALA A 28 5.80 -2.54 -15.18
C ALA A 28 4.37 -2.15 -14.79
N ILE A 29 4.17 -0.87 -14.52
CA ILE A 29 2.87 -0.30 -14.17
C ILE A 29 2.79 1.13 -14.73
N GLY A 30 1.85 1.36 -15.64
CA GLY A 30 1.81 2.55 -16.48
C GLY A 30 3.15 2.81 -17.18
N ASN A 31 3.69 4.02 -16.97
CA ASN A 31 4.98 4.47 -17.52
C ASN A 31 6.15 4.31 -16.53
N THR A 32 6.00 3.50 -15.48
CA THR A 32 7.03 3.28 -14.47
C THR A 32 7.26 1.80 -14.19
N GLU A 33 8.24 1.52 -13.34
CA GLU A 33 8.52 0.20 -12.82
C GLU A 33 8.64 0.26 -11.31
N VAL A 34 8.06 -0.73 -10.64
CA VAL A 34 8.26 -0.96 -9.21
C VAL A 34 9.02 -2.26 -8.99
N ARG A 35 9.72 -2.34 -7.86
CA ARG A 35 10.26 -3.60 -7.38
C ARG A 35 9.18 -4.26 -6.52
N PRO A 36 8.50 -5.31 -7.00
CA PRO A 36 7.47 -5.95 -6.19
C PRO A 36 8.11 -6.66 -4.99
N GLU A 37 7.41 -6.62 -3.88
CA GLU A 37 7.69 -7.41 -2.67
C GLU A 37 6.71 -8.59 -2.56
N GLN A 38 5.45 -8.40 -2.96
CA GLN A 38 4.47 -9.47 -3.19
C GLN A 38 3.72 -9.23 -4.49
N ALA A 39 3.23 -10.30 -5.09
CA ALA A 39 2.27 -10.24 -6.19
C ALA A 39 1.40 -11.49 -6.17
N PHE A 40 0.10 -11.41 -6.41
CA PHE A 40 -0.75 -12.60 -6.48
C PHE A 40 -1.72 -12.51 -7.64
N VAL A 41 -2.06 -13.65 -8.22
CA VAL A 41 -3.27 -13.81 -9.05
C VAL A 41 -4.34 -14.43 -8.17
N ILE A 42 -5.52 -13.82 -8.10
CA ILE A 42 -6.61 -14.21 -7.21
C ILE A 42 -7.84 -14.44 -8.10
N PRO A 43 -8.02 -15.67 -8.62
CA PRO A 43 -9.06 -15.95 -9.60
C PRO A 43 -10.47 -15.52 -9.16
N ASP A 44 -10.78 -15.70 -7.87
CA ASP A 44 -12.10 -15.40 -7.32
C ASP A 44 -12.42 -13.89 -7.28
N HIS A 45 -11.40 -13.03 -7.30
CA HIS A 45 -11.58 -11.58 -7.34
C HIS A 45 -11.54 -11.04 -8.78
N ARG A 46 -11.13 -11.86 -9.76
CA ARG A 46 -11.03 -11.45 -11.16
C ARG A 46 -12.41 -11.53 -11.82
N PRO A 47 -12.89 -10.46 -12.48
CA PRO A 47 -14.20 -10.53 -13.11
C PRO A 47 -14.20 -11.54 -14.27
N ASN A 48 -15.16 -12.46 -14.24
CA ASN A 48 -15.26 -13.58 -15.18
C ASN A 48 -15.66 -13.16 -16.61
N ARG A 49 -16.25 -11.97 -16.78
CA ARG A 49 -16.63 -11.46 -18.10
C ARG A 49 -15.46 -10.68 -18.72
N PRO A 50 -15.33 -10.67 -20.06
CA PRO A 50 -14.36 -9.80 -20.72
C PRO A 50 -14.62 -8.32 -20.42
N GLY A 51 -13.55 -7.56 -20.25
CA GLY A 51 -13.58 -6.11 -20.00
C GLY A 51 -12.18 -5.52 -19.94
N PRO A 52 -12.04 -4.22 -19.62
CA PRO A 52 -10.74 -3.56 -19.53
C PRO A 52 -9.73 -4.27 -18.60
N TRP A 53 -10.21 -4.93 -17.54
CA TRP A 53 -9.42 -5.70 -16.58
C TRP A 53 -8.81 -7.00 -17.13
N SER A 54 -9.26 -7.51 -18.28
CA SER A 54 -8.92 -8.87 -18.74
C SER A 54 -7.43 -9.12 -18.98
N HIS A 55 -6.65 -8.06 -19.24
CA HIS A 55 -5.22 -8.16 -19.52
C HIS A 55 -4.34 -7.77 -18.31
N GLU A 56 -4.94 -7.47 -17.16
CA GLU A 56 -4.18 -7.08 -15.98
C GLU A 56 -3.47 -8.33 -15.38
N PRO A 57 -2.16 -8.24 -15.09
CA PRO A 57 -1.31 -9.41 -14.88
C PRO A 57 -1.43 -10.04 -13.49
N VAL A 58 -1.93 -9.28 -12.50
CA VAL A 58 -2.04 -9.67 -11.09
C VAL A 58 -3.32 -9.08 -10.48
N ASP A 59 -3.68 -9.57 -9.31
CA ASP A 59 -4.84 -9.15 -8.51
C ASP A 59 -4.41 -8.64 -7.11
N LYS A 60 -3.14 -8.83 -6.74
CA LYS A 60 -2.46 -8.09 -5.66
C LYS A 60 -1.05 -7.73 -6.08
N LEU A 61 -0.58 -6.55 -5.67
CA LEU A 61 0.80 -6.09 -5.82
C LEU A 61 1.19 -5.29 -4.58
N ALA A 62 2.22 -5.73 -3.86
CA ALA A 62 2.79 -4.96 -2.75
C ALA A 62 4.21 -4.48 -3.09
N TRP A 63 4.54 -3.26 -2.72
CA TRP A 63 5.88 -2.68 -2.91
C TRP A 63 6.16 -1.62 -1.85
N ARG A 64 7.42 -1.26 -1.70
CA ARG A 64 7.81 -0.07 -0.94
C ARG A 64 8.00 1.10 -1.90
N ASP A 65 7.26 2.19 -1.69
CA ASP A 65 7.38 3.39 -2.52
C ASP A 65 8.75 4.04 -2.35
N ALA A 66 9.50 4.22 -3.44
CA ALA A 66 10.89 4.66 -3.37
C ALA A 66 11.05 6.13 -2.92
N ALA A 67 10.03 6.97 -3.11
CA ALA A 67 10.12 8.39 -2.77
C ALA A 67 9.80 8.67 -1.29
N THR A 68 8.89 7.87 -0.72
CA THR A 68 8.38 8.05 0.64
C THR A 68 8.89 7.01 1.62
N ASN A 69 9.38 5.87 1.12
CA ASN A 69 9.74 4.69 1.88
C ASN A 69 8.56 4.07 2.66
N LEU A 70 7.32 4.41 2.29
CA LEU A 70 6.10 3.81 2.84
C LEU A 70 5.74 2.54 2.06
N ASP A 71 5.19 1.57 2.78
CA ASP A 71 4.68 0.33 2.17
C ASP A 71 3.33 0.58 1.51
N CYS A 72 3.16 0.03 0.31
CA CYS A 72 2.00 0.23 -0.55
C CYS A 72 1.48 -1.12 -1.04
N ILE A 73 0.15 -1.23 -1.17
CA ILE A 73 -0.54 -2.39 -1.72
C ILE A 73 -1.57 -1.92 -2.73
N LEU A 74 -1.63 -2.59 -3.87
CA LEU A 74 -2.82 -2.65 -4.71
C LEU A 74 -3.44 -4.02 -4.53
N LEU A 75 -4.74 -4.08 -4.26
CA LEU A 75 -5.49 -5.32 -4.09
C LEU A 75 -6.84 -5.20 -4.78
N ARG A 76 -7.11 -6.12 -5.70
CA ARG A 76 -8.41 -6.27 -6.34
C ARG A 76 -9.40 -6.79 -5.31
N GLN A 77 -10.53 -6.11 -5.19
CA GLN A 77 -11.63 -6.49 -4.32
C GLN A 77 -12.50 -7.57 -4.96
N ALA A 78 -13.34 -8.24 -4.18
CA ALA A 78 -14.26 -9.26 -4.69
C ALA A 78 -15.15 -8.71 -5.83
N SER A 79 -15.57 -7.44 -5.74
CA SER A 79 -16.36 -6.76 -6.77
C SER A 79 -15.60 -6.49 -8.08
N GLY A 80 -14.31 -6.81 -8.14
CA GLY A 80 -13.47 -6.66 -9.32
C GLY A 80 -12.75 -5.31 -9.44
N VAL A 81 -13.13 -4.32 -8.64
CA VAL A 81 -12.44 -3.01 -8.59
C VAL A 81 -11.09 -3.15 -7.89
N TRP A 82 -10.19 -2.22 -8.17
CA TRP A 82 -8.94 -2.09 -7.43
C TRP A 82 -9.13 -1.24 -6.18
N ALA A 83 -8.41 -1.58 -5.12
CA ALA A 83 -8.18 -0.73 -3.96
C ALA A 83 -6.69 -0.48 -3.76
N GLY A 84 -6.35 0.70 -3.25
CA GLY A 84 -5.00 1.11 -2.91
C GLY A 84 -4.84 1.30 -1.40
N TYR A 85 -3.71 0.86 -0.85
CA TYR A 85 -3.40 0.96 0.58
C TYR A 85 -1.99 1.46 0.81
N VAL A 86 -1.81 2.26 1.86
CA VAL A 86 -0.51 2.79 2.28
C VAL A 86 -0.36 2.68 3.80
N ALA A 87 0.76 2.10 4.24
CA ALA A 87 1.11 1.97 5.64
C ALA A 87 1.82 3.22 6.18
N VAL A 88 1.50 3.59 7.41
CA VAL A 88 2.29 4.53 8.22
C VAL A 88 2.81 3.87 9.49
N PRO A 89 4.02 4.23 9.95
CA PRO A 89 4.58 3.66 11.18
C PRO A 89 3.91 4.25 12.44
N PRO A 90 4.10 3.61 13.63
CA PRO A 90 3.59 4.11 14.92
C PRO A 90 3.91 5.56 15.27
N GLY A 91 5.04 6.08 14.77
CA GLY A 91 5.43 7.48 14.99
C GLY A 91 4.72 8.50 14.10
N HIS A 92 3.85 8.05 13.19
CA HIS A 92 3.15 8.94 12.27
C HIS A 92 2.00 9.68 12.97
N PRO A 93 1.76 10.97 12.69
CA PRO A 93 0.72 11.77 13.37
C PRO A 93 -0.71 11.24 13.21
N LEU A 94 -0.98 10.51 12.14
CA LEU A 94 -2.27 9.88 11.88
C LEU A 94 -2.30 8.39 12.25
N HIS A 95 -1.26 7.84 12.85
CA HIS A 95 -1.29 6.45 13.29
C HIS A 95 -2.45 6.23 14.28
N GLY A 96 -3.22 5.16 14.07
CA GLY A 96 -4.38 4.81 14.91
C GLY A 96 -5.66 5.60 14.60
N PHE A 97 -5.65 6.49 13.61
CA PHE A 97 -6.84 7.24 13.21
C PHE A 97 -7.66 6.41 12.24
N ASN A 98 -8.83 5.96 12.69
CA ASN A 98 -9.89 5.41 11.86
C ASN A 98 -10.47 6.48 10.92
N THR A 99 -11.20 6.04 9.89
CA THR A 99 -11.59 6.87 8.74
C THR A 99 -12.37 8.13 9.11
N ASP A 100 -13.23 8.03 10.12
CA ASP A 100 -14.04 9.10 10.68
C ASP A 100 -13.27 10.07 11.58
N ALA A 101 -12.09 9.67 12.05
CA ALA A 101 -11.22 10.49 12.90
C ALA A 101 -10.21 11.32 12.10
N ILE A 102 -10.02 11.04 10.81
CA ILE A 102 -9.06 11.76 9.95
C ILE A 102 -9.55 13.22 9.80
N PRO A 103 -8.76 14.22 10.24
CA PRO A 103 -9.18 15.60 10.14
C PRO A 103 -9.24 16.03 8.66
N PRO A 104 -10.30 16.72 8.20
CA PRO A 104 -10.38 17.20 6.81
C PRO A 104 -9.19 18.09 6.40
N SER A 105 -8.58 18.79 7.36
CA SER A 105 -7.38 19.60 7.16
C SER A 105 -6.13 18.79 6.78
N ALA A 106 -6.14 17.46 6.95
CA ALA A 106 -5.07 16.59 6.45
C ALA A 106 -5.03 16.54 4.91
N GLY A 107 -6.12 16.91 4.23
CA GLY A 107 -6.17 17.01 2.76
C GLY A 107 -6.01 15.67 2.03
N LEU A 108 -6.20 14.54 2.72
CA LEU A 108 -6.14 13.20 2.13
C LEU A 108 -7.33 13.03 1.17
N SER A 109 -7.03 12.85 -0.10
CA SER A 109 -8.05 12.73 -1.17
C SER A 109 -7.58 11.86 -2.34
N PRO A 110 -7.07 10.64 -2.07
CA PRO A 110 -6.87 9.69 -3.15
C PRO A 110 -8.23 9.28 -3.70
N HIS A 111 -8.42 9.41 -5.01
CA HIS A 111 -9.59 8.94 -5.74
C HIS A 111 -10.94 9.28 -5.06
N GLY A 112 -11.07 10.51 -4.56
CA GLY A 112 -12.30 10.97 -3.90
C GLY A 112 -12.35 10.79 -2.38
N GLY A 113 -11.38 10.14 -1.74
CA GLY A 113 -11.24 10.10 -0.29
C GLY A 113 -10.71 8.78 0.26
N ILE A 114 -10.42 8.77 1.57
CA ILE A 114 -10.10 7.56 2.33
C ILE A 114 -11.39 6.89 2.78
N ASP A 115 -11.49 5.58 2.60
CA ASP A 115 -12.59 4.74 3.08
C ASP A 115 -12.13 3.54 3.91
N TYR A 116 -10.82 3.36 4.07
CA TYR A 116 -10.20 2.32 4.89
C TYR A 116 -9.11 2.93 5.79
N ALA A 117 -9.12 2.59 7.07
CA ALA A 117 -8.08 3.00 8.02
C ALA A 117 -8.02 2.06 9.22
N GLU A 118 -7.14 1.06 9.17
CA GLU A 118 -7.07 -0.01 10.18
C GLU A 118 -5.64 -0.49 10.44
N ALA A 119 -5.47 -1.28 11.49
CA ALA A 119 -4.23 -2.02 11.74
C ALA A 119 -4.05 -3.16 10.72
N CYS A 120 -2.87 -3.78 10.70
CA CYS A 120 -2.59 -4.91 9.82
C CYS A 120 -3.61 -6.06 9.97
N SER A 121 -4.08 -6.60 8.85
CA SER A 121 -5.09 -7.67 8.82
C SER A 121 -4.46 -9.06 8.95
N ARG A 122 -3.88 -9.34 10.12
CA ARG A 122 -2.95 -10.47 10.35
C ARG A 122 -3.54 -11.86 10.13
N ASP A 123 -4.86 -11.99 10.25
CA ASP A 123 -5.56 -13.27 10.23
C ASP A 123 -6.12 -13.64 8.85
N ASP A 124 -5.99 -12.74 7.86
CA ASP A 124 -6.42 -12.98 6.48
C ASP A 124 -5.43 -13.88 5.70
N PRO A 125 -5.90 -14.60 4.67
CA PRO A 125 -5.03 -15.25 3.70
C PRO A 125 -4.02 -14.26 3.10
N GLU A 126 -2.77 -14.69 2.89
CA GLU A 126 -1.66 -13.81 2.47
C GLU A 126 -1.99 -13.03 1.18
N GLU A 127 -2.72 -13.63 0.25
CA GLU A 127 -3.15 -13.01 -1.00
C GLU A 127 -4.19 -11.88 -0.81
N LEU A 128 -4.93 -11.86 0.31
CA LEU A 128 -5.92 -10.81 0.64
C LEU A 128 -5.43 -9.86 1.73
N GLN A 129 -4.36 -10.24 2.42
CA GLN A 129 -3.86 -9.55 3.60
C GLN A 129 -3.44 -8.10 3.31
N ILE A 130 -3.87 -7.16 4.15
CA ILE A 130 -3.39 -5.77 4.19
C ILE A 130 -2.37 -5.70 5.34
N CYS A 131 -1.13 -6.06 5.03
CA CYS A 131 -0.04 -6.23 5.99
C CYS A 131 1.32 -6.15 5.27
N HIS A 132 2.42 -6.06 6.02
CA HIS A 132 3.75 -6.03 5.44
C HIS A 132 4.21 -7.40 4.93
N VAL A 133 5.05 -7.36 3.89
CA VAL A 133 5.64 -8.56 3.28
C VAL A 133 6.67 -9.25 4.18
N HIS A 134 7.39 -8.51 5.02
CA HIS A 134 8.63 -9.00 5.66
C HIS A 134 8.45 -9.71 7.01
N VAL A 135 7.23 -9.86 7.53
CA VAL A 135 7.00 -10.29 8.93
C VAL A 135 6.85 -11.82 9.09
N HIS A 136 6.71 -12.59 8.00
CA HIS A 136 6.53 -14.05 8.09
C HIS A 136 7.82 -14.89 8.13
N VAL A 137 9.01 -14.27 8.14
CA VAL A 137 10.27 -14.99 8.44
C VAL A 137 10.33 -15.20 9.96
N ARG A 138 9.58 -16.19 10.47
CA ARG A 138 9.72 -16.66 11.85
C ARG A 138 11.15 -17.20 12.04
N SER A 139 11.99 -16.35 12.59
CA SER A 139 13.21 -16.75 13.29
C SER A 139 12.81 -17.65 14.47
N GLY A 140 13.66 -18.64 14.78
CA GLY A 140 13.42 -19.63 15.83
C GLY A 140 13.24 -19.04 17.24
N PRO A 141 13.11 -19.89 18.27
CA PRO A 141 12.78 -19.48 19.62
C PRO A 141 13.98 -18.76 20.25
N SER A 142 14.06 -17.45 20.09
CA SER A 142 15.09 -16.63 20.70
C SER A 142 14.59 -15.20 20.90
N VAL A 143 14.18 -14.95 22.16
CA VAL A 143 14.18 -13.67 22.88
C VAL A 143 13.42 -12.50 22.23
N ALA A 144 12.26 -12.20 22.83
CA ALA A 144 11.60 -10.89 22.92
C ALA A 144 12.14 -9.79 21.99
N ASN A 145 11.74 -9.84 20.72
CA ASN A 145 11.49 -8.64 19.93
C ASN A 145 10.17 -8.87 19.19
N THR A 146 9.10 -8.89 19.97
CA THR A 146 7.77 -8.46 19.54
C THR A 146 7.82 -6.98 19.19
N ALA A 147 8.65 -6.59 18.21
CA ALA A 147 8.29 -5.47 17.36
C ALA A 147 7.05 -5.94 16.61
N GLN A 148 5.92 -5.88 17.32
CA GLN A 148 4.61 -6.11 16.77
C GLN A 148 4.52 -5.22 15.53
N ASP A 149 4.04 -5.80 14.46
CA ASP A 149 3.79 -5.07 13.23
C ASP A 149 2.69 -4.02 13.48
N ASP A 150 3.11 -2.86 13.93
CA ASP A 150 2.24 -1.80 14.41
C ASP A 150 1.95 -0.78 13.30
N ALA A 151 2.06 -1.12 12.01
CA ALA A 151 1.62 -0.19 10.99
C ALA A 151 0.10 0.03 11.04
N TRP A 152 -0.26 1.26 10.69
CA TRP A 152 -1.62 1.65 10.41
C TRP A 152 -1.78 1.88 8.91
N TRP A 153 -2.73 1.22 8.30
CA TRP A 153 -2.96 1.21 6.86
C TRP A 153 -4.12 2.11 6.50
N PHE A 154 -3.90 3.05 5.58
CA PHE A 154 -4.94 3.87 4.97
C PHE A 154 -5.23 3.38 3.57
N GLY A 155 -6.50 3.35 3.16
CA GLY A 155 -6.89 2.89 1.84
C GLY A 155 -8.13 3.54 1.26
N PHE A 156 -8.34 3.23 -0.01
CA PHE A 156 -9.43 3.72 -0.84
C PHE A 156 -9.73 2.70 -1.95
N ALA A 157 -10.99 2.60 -2.38
CA ALA A 157 -11.42 1.74 -3.48
C ALA A 157 -11.93 2.52 -4.69
N ALA A 158 -11.80 1.90 -5.88
CA ALA A 158 -12.34 2.41 -7.14
C ALA A 158 -13.82 2.07 -7.35
N ASP A 159 -14.64 2.52 -6.41
CA ASP A 159 -16.09 2.29 -6.36
C ASP A 159 -16.88 3.59 -6.12
N LYS A 160 -16.35 4.72 -6.58
CA LYS A 160 -16.92 6.05 -6.40
C LYS A 160 -17.88 6.40 -7.55
N PRO A 161 -18.68 7.48 -7.40
CA PRO A 161 -19.55 7.93 -8.48
C PRO A 161 -18.78 8.16 -9.79
N GLY A 162 -19.20 7.45 -10.83
CA GLY A 162 -18.57 7.47 -12.16
C GLY A 162 -17.54 6.37 -12.41
N ASP A 163 -17.27 5.50 -11.42
CA ASP A 163 -16.42 4.33 -11.61
C ASP A 163 -17.23 3.11 -12.04
N LEU A 164 -16.66 2.35 -12.97
CA LEU A 164 -17.22 1.08 -13.40
C LEU A 164 -16.86 -0.02 -12.42
N VAL A 165 -17.86 -0.58 -11.73
CA VAL A 165 -17.73 -1.76 -10.88
C VAL A 165 -17.96 -3.03 -11.71
N PRO A 166 -16.95 -3.92 -11.90
CA PRO A 166 -17.09 -5.08 -12.78
C PRO A 166 -18.17 -6.09 -12.35
N GLU A 167 -18.30 -6.34 -11.05
CA GLU A 167 -19.34 -7.18 -10.48
C GLU A 167 -20.61 -6.34 -10.26
N GLY A 168 -21.46 -6.28 -11.29
CA GLY A 168 -22.66 -5.42 -11.28
C GLY A 168 -23.56 -5.57 -12.51
N VAL A 169 -24.55 -4.67 -12.64
CA VAL A 169 -25.50 -4.62 -13.77
C VAL A 169 -24.74 -4.37 -15.06
N ARG A 170 -24.87 -5.30 -16.02
CA ARG A 170 -24.45 -5.21 -17.43
C ARG A 170 -23.32 -4.19 -17.68
N PRO A 171 -22.04 -4.53 -17.42
CA PRO A 171 -20.91 -3.60 -17.52
C PRO A 171 -20.83 -2.81 -18.83
N ILE A 172 -21.34 -3.37 -19.93
CA ILE A 172 -21.44 -2.71 -21.23
C ILE A 172 -22.32 -1.45 -21.16
N LEU A 173 -23.49 -1.52 -20.51
CA LEU A 173 -24.40 -0.37 -20.39
C LEU A 173 -23.81 0.72 -19.50
N ALA A 174 -23.19 0.33 -18.38
CA ALA A 174 -22.52 1.27 -17.48
C ALA A 174 -21.40 2.05 -18.19
N ILE A 175 -20.60 1.38 -19.03
CA ILE A 175 -19.60 2.03 -19.89
C ILE A 175 -20.26 2.99 -20.88
N GLU A 176 -21.37 2.60 -21.51
CA GLU A 176 -22.14 3.47 -22.42
C GLU A 176 -22.74 4.70 -21.71
N GLU A 177 -23.09 4.55 -20.43
CA GLU A 177 -23.57 5.63 -19.55
C GLU A 177 -22.43 6.51 -19.00
N GLY A 178 -21.17 6.18 -19.32
CA GLY A 178 -19.99 7.00 -19.04
C GLY A 178 -19.17 6.55 -17.82
N GLU A 179 -19.49 5.42 -17.20
CA GLU A 179 -18.68 4.87 -16.11
C GLU A 179 -17.32 4.40 -16.63
N THR A 180 -16.27 4.65 -15.82
CA THR A 180 -14.88 4.35 -16.20
C THR A 180 -14.28 3.32 -15.27
N TYR A 181 -13.76 2.22 -15.83
CA TYR A 181 -12.96 1.29 -15.04
C TYR A 181 -11.62 1.91 -14.67
N ARG A 182 -11.31 1.95 -13.38
CA ARG A 182 -10.00 2.39 -12.89
C ARG A 182 -9.02 1.23 -12.92
N SER A 183 -8.11 1.28 -13.89
CA SER A 183 -7.08 0.27 -14.07
C SER A 183 -6.08 0.25 -12.91
N ILE A 184 -5.28 -0.82 -12.86
CA ILE A 184 -4.15 -0.94 -11.95
C ILE A 184 -3.18 0.26 -12.06
N ASP A 185 -2.98 0.80 -13.28
CA ASP A 185 -2.11 1.96 -13.53
C ASP A 185 -2.65 3.24 -12.88
N TYR A 186 -3.94 3.51 -13.06
CA TYR A 186 -4.60 4.66 -12.42
C TYR A 186 -4.53 4.55 -10.89
N MET A 187 -4.80 3.35 -10.36
CA MET A 187 -4.82 3.12 -8.93
C MET A 187 -3.42 3.17 -8.31
N TYR A 188 -2.39 2.79 -9.06
CA TYR A 188 -1.02 3.03 -8.67
C TYR A 188 -0.72 4.53 -8.48
N GLU A 189 -1.12 5.37 -9.43
CA GLU A 189 -0.90 6.82 -9.33
C GLU A 189 -1.59 7.43 -8.11
N GLU A 190 -2.84 7.06 -7.85
CA GLU A 190 -3.57 7.52 -6.66
C GLU A 190 -3.00 6.95 -5.35
N THR A 191 -2.46 5.73 -5.36
CA THR A 191 -1.80 5.14 -4.19
C THR A 191 -0.48 5.85 -3.88
N VAL A 192 0.31 6.17 -4.90
CA VAL A 192 1.54 6.96 -4.76
C VAL A 192 1.23 8.40 -4.30
N LYS A 193 0.14 8.99 -4.80
CA LYS A 193 -0.35 10.29 -4.32
C LYS A 193 -0.70 10.23 -2.83
N LEU A 194 -1.42 9.20 -2.38
CA LEU A 194 -1.69 8.99 -0.96
C LEU A 194 -0.40 8.87 -0.14
N ALA A 195 0.56 8.06 -0.60
CA ALA A 195 1.85 7.90 0.07
C ALA A 195 2.59 9.24 0.23
N ARG A 196 2.57 10.09 -0.80
CA ARG A 196 3.17 11.44 -0.73
C ARG A 196 2.47 12.34 0.27
N GLN A 197 1.13 12.31 0.32
CA GLN A 197 0.35 13.11 1.28
C GLN A 197 0.65 12.69 2.72
N LEU A 198 0.62 11.39 3.02
CA LEU A 198 0.95 10.85 4.34
C LEU A 198 2.40 11.18 4.72
N HIS A 199 3.37 10.95 3.83
CA HIS A 199 4.77 11.30 4.08
C HIS A 199 4.99 12.78 4.42
N GLY A 200 4.28 13.67 3.73
CA GLY A 200 4.30 15.11 4.00
C GLY A 200 3.86 15.43 5.43
N ILE A 201 2.79 14.80 5.90
CA ILE A 201 2.27 14.94 7.27
C ILE A 201 3.29 14.43 8.30
N GLY A 202 3.85 13.23 8.06
CA GLY A 202 4.88 12.65 8.93
C GLY A 202 6.12 13.55 9.09
N LYS A 203 6.59 14.17 8.00
CA LYS A 203 7.70 15.13 8.03
C LYS A 203 7.36 16.41 8.79
N GLY A 204 6.16 16.96 8.58
CA GLY A 204 5.71 18.20 9.24
C GLY A 204 5.75 18.13 10.76
N SER A 205 5.41 16.99 11.35
CA SER A 205 5.48 16.80 12.81
C SER A 205 6.89 16.57 13.33
N SER A 206 7.78 15.94 12.55
CA SER A 206 9.18 15.75 12.96
C SER A 206 9.96 17.07 13.09
N ALA A 207 9.66 18.04 12.20
CA ALA A 207 10.30 19.36 12.19
C ALA A 207 9.82 20.29 13.34
N GLY A 208 8.67 20.01 13.96
CA GLY A 208 8.10 20.81 15.04
C GLY A 208 8.63 20.50 16.44
N SER A 209 9.46 19.47 16.61
CA SER A 209 9.97 19.00 17.91
C SER A 209 11.18 19.79 18.45
N GLY A 210 11.64 20.83 17.74
CA GLY A 210 12.85 21.58 18.05
C GLY A 210 12.69 22.83 18.94
N THR A 211 11.53 23.09 19.54
CA THR A 211 11.38 24.26 20.44
C THR A 211 11.89 23.92 21.84
N SER A 212 13.20 24.11 22.05
CA SER A 212 13.81 24.19 23.38
C SER A 212 13.09 25.26 24.21
N LEU A 213 12.30 24.83 25.19
CA LEU A 213 11.79 25.72 26.24
C LEU A 213 12.99 26.23 27.05
N SER A 214 13.36 27.49 26.83
CA SER A 214 14.38 28.19 27.63
C SER A 214 14.02 28.13 29.12
N PRO A 215 14.99 27.91 30.02
CA PRO A 215 14.71 27.88 31.45
C PRO A 215 14.30 29.27 31.95
N VAL A 216 13.20 29.29 32.72
CA VAL A 216 12.66 30.49 33.38
C VAL A 216 13.70 31.04 34.35
N ALA A 217 14.08 32.31 34.20
CA ALA A 217 14.98 33.01 35.09
C ALA A 217 14.38 33.17 36.51
N PRO A 218 15.17 33.04 37.58
CA PRO A 218 14.67 33.17 38.94
C PRO A 218 14.32 34.62 39.28
N LYS A 219 13.16 34.82 39.91
CA LYS A 219 12.70 36.12 40.40
C LYS A 219 13.57 36.58 41.58
N LEU A 220 14.20 37.75 41.47
CA LEU A 220 14.83 38.45 42.59
C LEU A 220 13.77 38.79 43.65
N GLY A 221 13.96 38.28 44.86
CA GLY A 221 13.27 38.76 46.05
C GLY A 221 13.75 40.17 46.42
N LYS A 222 12.81 41.03 46.82
CA LYS A 222 13.13 42.33 47.42
C LYS A 222 13.38 42.14 48.92
N LEU A 223 14.47 42.74 49.40
CA LEU A 223 14.81 42.95 50.81
C LEU A 223 13.86 43.99 51.44
#